data_AF-A0AAD7NGK7-F1
#
_entry.id   AF-A0AAD7NGK7-F1
#
_cell.length_a   1.000
_cell.length_b   1.000
_cell.length_c   1.000
_cell.angle_alpha   90.00
_cell.angle_beta   90.00
_cell.angle_gamma   90.00
#
_symmetry.space_group_name_H-M   'P 1'
#
loop_
_entity.id
_entity.type
_entity.pdbx_description
1 polymer ?
#
loop_
_entity_poly.entity_id
_entity_poly.type
_entity_poly.pdbx_seq_one_letter_code
_entity_poly.pdbx_strand_id
1 'polypeptide(L)'
;MESSGSSPLPPTWPHGNNHFNGHIKNELGVFGGHFDDRHFLLDIPLPKKAAAPDAYNFRDGDFKRPVWVNPHMPYLLLLPRYNTFYAPLFDYLDVNKHNVPVEPLNVVAPGELEHRVRWGLKKDLIDRWLHLESFLCLTLRVMIDLYGGRIAEGVYGFLSPISYCYTERNANSRSAAVQIALRSRDAFLPLMAQITLMFILLDARNPKHWRDRLQGRTQLHWQWMMDLECSAVGDMAIDHLGGNIDLTLAKKHADYYLP
;
A
#
# COMPACT_ATOMS: atom_id res chain seq x y z
N MET A 1 -6.24 -31.67 -41.93
CA MET A 1 -7.01 -32.37 -40.90
C MET A 1 -6.16 -32.41 -39.64
N GLU A 2 -6.72 -31.84 -38.57
CA GLU A 2 -6.30 -31.87 -37.16
C GLU A 2 -4.89 -31.36 -36.80
N SER A 3 -4.79 -30.04 -36.58
CA SER A 3 -3.75 -29.44 -35.73
C SER A 3 -4.18 -29.58 -34.27
N SER A 4 -3.55 -30.49 -33.54
CA SER A 4 -3.70 -30.63 -32.09
C SER A 4 -3.17 -29.39 -31.38
N GLY A 5 -4.09 -28.54 -30.90
CA GLY A 5 -3.75 -27.39 -30.06
C GLY A 5 -3.30 -27.86 -28.68
N SER A 6 -2.01 -27.72 -28.39
CA SER A 6 -1.49 -27.86 -27.04
C SER A 6 -2.03 -26.71 -26.18
N SER A 7 -2.87 -27.03 -25.20
CA SER A 7 -3.23 -26.09 -24.12
C SER A 7 -1.94 -25.56 -23.46
N PRO A 8 -1.85 -24.26 -23.13
CA PRO A 8 -0.73 -23.77 -22.34
C PRO A 8 -0.74 -24.49 -21.00
N LEU A 9 0.37 -25.16 -20.67
CA LEU A 9 0.56 -25.80 -19.38
C LEU A 9 0.37 -24.74 -18.28
N PRO A 10 -0.31 -25.08 -17.16
CA PRO A 10 -0.31 -24.22 -15.98
C PRO A 10 1.16 -23.97 -15.56
N PRO A 11 1.48 -22.80 -15.00
CA PRO A 11 2.85 -22.47 -14.60
C PRO A 11 3.38 -23.60 -13.73
N THR A 12 4.43 -24.26 -14.24
CA THR A 12 5.07 -25.38 -13.55
C THR A 12 5.87 -24.80 -12.39
N TRP A 13 5.60 -25.37 -11.22
CA TRP A 13 6.29 -25.08 -9.97
C TRP A 13 7.80 -25.22 -10.18
N PRO A 14 8.63 -24.26 -9.74
CA PRO A 14 10.05 -24.51 -9.63
C PRO A 14 10.26 -25.57 -8.55
N HIS A 15 10.48 -26.81 -8.99
CA HIS A 15 10.91 -27.90 -8.13
C HIS A 15 12.24 -27.50 -7.48
N GLY A 16 12.21 -27.17 -6.19
CA GLY A 16 13.41 -26.83 -5.42
C GLY A 16 13.21 -25.79 -4.30
N ASN A 17 12.10 -25.05 -4.29
CA ASN A 17 11.80 -24.10 -3.22
C ASN A 17 10.58 -24.59 -2.40
N ASN A 18 10.73 -24.75 -1.08
CA ASN A 18 9.71 -25.29 -0.14
C ASN A 18 8.55 -24.30 0.15
N HIS A 19 8.21 -23.45 -0.80
CA HIS A 19 7.89 -22.07 -0.49
C HIS A 19 6.96 -21.48 -1.56
N PHE A 20 5.73 -21.14 -1.19
CA PHE A 20 4.77 -20.48 -2.09
C PHE A 20 4.67 -18.99 -1.76
N ASN A 21 5.15 -18.19 -2.70
CA ASN A 21 4.94 -16.74 -2.80
C ASN A 21 4.19 -16.51 -4.09
N GLY A 22 2.91 -16.17 -4.02
CA GLY A 22 2.15 -15.89 -5.23
C GLY A 22 0.66 -15.76 -5.02
N HIS A 23 -0.03 -15.67 -6.14
CA HIS A 23 -1.48 -15.59 -6.17
C HIS A 23 -2.05 -16.83 -6.83
N ILE A 24 -3.00 -17.48 -6.16
CA ILE A 24 -3.78 -18.55 -6.74
C ILE A 24 -5.04 -17.92 -7.30
N LYS A 25 -5.24 -18.11 -8.61
CA LYS A 25 -6.50 -17.78 -9.27
C LYS A 25 -7.22 -19.06 -9.60
N ASN A 26 -8.46 -19.18 -9.18
CA ASN A 26 -9.36 -20.27 -9.58
C ASN A 26 -10.78 -19.74 -9.81
N GLU A 27 -11.74 -20.64 -10.01
CA GLU A 27 -13.16 -20.31 -10.23
C GLU A 27 -13.83 -19.64 -9.02
N LEU A 28 -13.25 -19.81 -7.82
CA LEU A 28 -13.73 -19.22 -6.58
C LEU A 28 -13.19 -17.80 -6.43
N GLY A 29 -11.93 -17.55 -6.81
CA GLY A 29 -11.37 -16.22 -6.69
C GLY A 29 -9.88 -16.03 -6.87
N VAL A 30 -9.40 -14.89 -6.37
CA VAL A 30 -7.98 -14.55 -6.27
C VAL A 30 -7.59 -14.65 -4.80
N PHE A 31 -6.66 -15.55 -4.51
CA PHE A 31 -6.11 -15.79 -3.19
C PHE A 31 -4.64 -15.39 -3.20
N GLY A 32 -4.23 -14.50 -2.31
CA GLY A 32 -2.82 -14.27 -2.04
C GLY A 32 -2.32 -15.31 -1.04
N GLY A 33 -1.16 -15.90 -1.29
CA GLY A 33 -0.47 -16.77 -0.33
C GLY A 33 1.01 -16.38 -0.27
N HIS A 34 1.48 -15.97 0.90
CA HIS A 34 2.86 -15.56 1.14
C HIS A 34 3.35 -16.08 2.50
N PHE A 35 4.03 -17.24 2.44
CA PHE A 35 4.91 -17.91 3.42
C PHE A 35 4.51 -18.26 4.87
N ASP A 36 5.23 -19.32 5.30
CA ASP A 36 5.11 -20.29 6.39
C ASP A 36 5.47 -19.74 7.80
N ASP A 37 4.47 -19.59 8.66
CA ASP A 37 4.62 -20.02 10.05
C ASP A 37 3.80 -21.31 10.20
N ARG A 38 4.46 -22.43 10.57
CA ARG A 38 3.81 -23.74 10.72
C ARG A 38 2.78 -23.76 11.86
N HIS A 39 2.73 -22.70 12.66
CA HIS A 39 1.71 -22.43 13.67
C HIS A 39 0.61 -21.46 13.19
N PHE A 40 0.59 -21.07 11.92
CA PHE A 40 -0.26 -19.98 11.39
C PHE A 40 -1.63 -20.40 10.83
N LEU A 41 -2.05 -21.65 11.07
CA LEU A 41 -3.47 -21.99 11.02
C LEU A 41 -4.14 -21.42 12.28
N LEU A 42 -4.38 -20.11 12.27
CA LEU A 42 -5.26 -19.48 13.25
C LEU A 42 -6.70 -19.75 12.85
N ASP A 43 -7.42 -20.44 13.74
CA ASP A 43 -8.86 -20.64 13.68
C ASP A 43 -9.54 -19.26 13.67
N ILE A 44 -9.94 -18.78 12.48
CA ILE A 44 -10.49 -17.43 12.31
C ILE A 44 -11.87 -17.41 12.96
N PRO A 45 -12.09 -16.64 14.05
CA PRO A 45 -13.42 -16.56 14.64
C PRO A 45 -14.36 -15.91 13.64
N LEU A 46 -15.54 -16.52 13.45
CA LEU A 46 -16.61 -16.04 12.59
C LEU A 46 -16.79 -14.51 12.72
N PRO A 47 -17.01 -13.77 11.61
CA PRO A 47 -17.06 -12.30 11.56
C PRO A 47 -17.96 -11.62 12.61
N LYS A 48 -18.93 -12.37 13.15
CA LYS A 48 -19.86 -11.92 14.19
C LYS A 48 -19.25 -11.83 15.60
N LYS A 49 -18.01 -12.32 15.82
CA LYS A 49 -17.35 -12.36 17.13
C LYS A 49 -16.12 -11.45 17.25
N ALA A 50 -15.63 -10.88 16.15
CA ALA A 50 -14.50 -9.95 16.18
C ALA A 50 -15.03 -8.52 16.35
N ALA A 51 -14.68 -7.86 17.45
CA ALA A 51 -14.93 -6.42 17.59
C ALA A 51 -14.08 -5.67 16.57
N ALA A 52 -14.68 -4.74 15.83
CA ALA A 52 -13.96 -3.90 14.88
C ALA A 52 -12.87 -3.08 15.61
N PRO A 53 -11.64 -2.96 15.07
CA PRO A 53 -10.69 -1.99 15.57
C PRO A 53 -11.27 -0.58 15.37
N ASP A 54 -11.15 0.27 16.38
CA ASP A 54 -11.62 1.65 16.34
C ASP A 54 -10.81 2.42 15.28
N ALA A 55 -11.43 2.64 14.11
CA ALA A 55 -10.77 3.11 12.89
C ALA A 55 -10.08 4.50 13.02
N TYR A 56 -10.32 5.20 14.12
CA TYR A 56 -9.86 6.57 14.36
C TYR A 56 -8.74 6.67 15.40
N ASN A 57 -8.32 5.58 16.06
CA ASN A 57 -7.37 5.62 17.18
C ASN A 57 -6.34 4.49 17.14
N PHE A 58 -5.50 4.43 16.10
CA PHE A 58 -4.35 3.53 16.11
C PHE A 58 -3.31 4.02 17.14
N ARG A 59 -3.11 3.26 18.22
CA ARG A 59 -2.07 3.50 19.24
C ARG A 59 -0.84 2.63 18.95
N ASP A 60 0.34 3.04 19.43
CA ASP A 60 1.61 2.28 19.34
C ASP A 60 1.53 0.83 19.90
N GLY A 61 0.48 0.51 20.67
CA GLY A 61 0.19 -0.84 21.18
C GLY A 61 -0.57 -1.75 20.22
N ASP A 62 -1.23 -1.22 19.19
CA ASP A 62 -2.03 -2.01 18.24
C ASP A 62 -1.16 -2.80 17.26
N PHE A 63 0.09 -2.37 17.10
CA PHE A 63 1.14 -3.10 16.36
C PHE A 63 1.79 -4.24 17.17
N LYS A 64 1.41 -4.44 18.45
CA LYS A 64 2.03 -5.46 19.34
C LYS A 64 1.23 -6.76 19.46
N ARG A 65 0.08 -6.89 18.80
CA ARG A 65 -0.70 -8.14 18.73
C ARG A 65 -0.77 -8.61 17.27
N PRO A 66 -0.78 -9.93 17.01
CA PRO A 66 -0.87 -10.44 15.66
C PRO A 66 -2.30 -10.30 15.10
N VAL A 67 -2.67 -9.08 14.71
CA VAL A 67 -3.96 -8.69 14.08
C VAL A 67 -3.75 -8.52 12.56
N TRP A 68 -2.99 -9.42 11.93
CA TRP A 68 -2.38 -9.12 10.63
C TRP A 68 -3.34 -9.14 9.43
N VAL A 69 -4.57 -9.66 9.60
CA VAL A 69 -5.61 -9.56 8.58
C VAL A 69 -6.74 -8.74 9.15
N ASN A 70 -6.61 -7.41 9.07
CA ASN A 70 -7.81 -6.57 9.12
C ASN A 70 -8.52 -6.77 7.77
N PRO A 71 -9.66 -7.47 7.70
CA PRO A 71 -10.36 -7.69 6.43
C PRO A 71 -10.80 -6.38 5.78
N HIS A 72 -10.87 -5.30 6.55
CA HIS A 72 -11.16 -3.96 6.07
C HIS A 72 -9.95 -3.25 5.43
N MET A 73 -8.72 -3.77 5.60
CA MET A 73 -7.49 -3.21 5.05
C MET A 73 -6.60 -4.30 4.42
N PRO A 74 -7.09 -5.01 3.39
CA PRO A 74 -6.43 -6.19 2.83
C PRO A 74 -5.08 -5.89 2.17
N TYR A 75 -4.87 -4.65 1.74
CA TYR A 75 -3.61 -4.18 1.15
C TYR A 75 -2.45 -4.20 2.14
N LEU A 76 -2.67 -4.22 3.46
CA LEU A 76 -1.58 -4.23 4.43
C LEU A 76 -0.69 -5.49 4.32
N LEU A 77 -1.20 -6.57 3.73
CA LEU A 77 -0.39 -7.76 3.43
C LEU A 77 0.69 -7.52 2.38
N LEU A 78 0.49 -6.49 1.54
CA LEU A 78 1.39 -6.07 0.47
C LEU A 78 2.31 -4.94 0.93
N LEU A 79 2.48 -4.74 2.23
CA LEU A 79 3.56 -3.90 2.72
C LEU A 79 4.89 -4.65 2.53
N PRO A 80 5.90 -4.03 1.89
CA PRO A 80 7.21 -4.64 1.75
C PRO A 80 7.90 -4.73 3.11
N ARG A 81 8.56 -5.86 3.40
CA ARG A 81 9.30 -6.10 4.66
C ARG A 81 10.61 -5.31 4.72
N TYR A 82 11.25 -5.15 3.58
CA TYR A 82 12.55 -4.51 3.43
C TYR A 82 12.57 -3.66 2.16
N ASN A 83 13.54 -2.74 2.09
CA ASN A 83 13.90 -1.98 0.89
C ASN A 83 12.72 -1.28 0.20
N THR A 84 12.13 -0.32 0.89
CA THR A 84 10.82 0.20 0.49
C THR A 84 10.86 1.37 -0.48
N PHE A 85 11.86 2.25 -0.32
CA PHE A 85 11.95 3.50 -1.07
C PHE A 85 13.16 3.44 -2.00
N TYR A 86 13.02 2.65 -3.07
CA TYR A 86 13.99 2.59 -4.15
C TYR A 86 13.34 2.99 -5.47
N ALA A 87 14.18 3.18 -6.48
CA ALA A 87 13.86 3.72 -7.79
C ALA A 87 13.62 5.25 -7.78
N PRO A 88 13.90 5.95 -8.90
CA PRO A 88 13.85 7.41 -8.98
C PRO A 88 12.54 8.04 -8.48
N LEU A 89 11.45 7.28 -8.55
CA LEU A 89 10.13 7.68 -8.08
C LEU A 89 10.06 7.88 -6.56
N PHE A 90 10.74 7.03 -5.78
CA PHE A 90 10.66 7.02 -4.31
C PHE A 90 11.95 7.47 -3.62
N ASP A 91 13.01 7.82 -4.34
CA ASP A 91 14.28 8.28 -3.76
C ASP A 91 14.11 9.42 -2.74
N TYR A 92 13.13 10.30 -2.92
CA TYR A 92 12.87 11.41 -1.98
C TYR A 92 12.18 10.98 -0.68
N LEU A 93 11.70 9.74 -0.61
CA LEU A 93 11.19 9.12 0.62
C LEU A 93 12.31 8.41 1.39
N ASP A 94 13.50 8.20 0.80
CA ASP A 94 14.66 7.61 1.47
C ASP A 94 15.35 8.60 2.44
N VAL A 95 14.58 9.02 3.43
CA VAL A 95 15.03 9.81 4.57
C VAL A 95 14.88 8.97 5.83
N ASN A 96 15.78 9.16 6.79
CA ASN A 96 15.83 8.50 8.08
C ASN A 96 16.07 9.54 9.19
N LYS A 97 16.08 9.08 10.45
CA LYS A 97 16.22 9.95 11.63
C LYS A 97 17.47 10.84 11.64
N HIS A 98 18.51 10.48 10.89
CA HIS A 98 19.78 11.19 10.83
C HIS A 98 19.87 12.18 9.68
N ASN A 99 19.27 11.87 8.52
CA ASN A 99 19.42 12.66 7.29
C ASN A 99 18.15 13.43 6.88
N VAL A 100 17.04 13.34 7.63
CA VAL A 100 15.81 14.06 7.27
C VAL A 100 16.04 15.58 7.24
N PRO A 101 15.73 16.27 6.12
CA PRO A 101 16.08 17.67 5.96
C PRO A 101 15.03 18.56 6.63
N VAL A 102 15.24 18.85 7.90
CA VAL A 102 14.45 19.82 8.68
C VAL A 102 15.23 21.12 8.87
N GLU A 103 14.52 22.24 8.90
CA GLU A 103 15.10 23.58 9.04
C GLU A 103 14.36 24.42 10.09
N PRO A 104 15.08 25.34 10.78
CA PRO A 104 14.46 26.28 11.69
C PRO A 104 13.75 27.40 10.91
N LEU A 105 12.65 27.86 11.47
CA LEU A 105 11.77 28.89 10.93
C LEU A 105 11.57 29.95 11.99
N ASN A 106 11.96 31.19 11.69
CA ASN A 106 11.66 32.33 12.56
C ASN A 106 10.23 32.77 12.28
N VAL A 107 9.30 32.36 13.13
CA VAL A 107 7.89 32.71 12.99
C VAL A 107 7.55 33.82 13.98
N VAL A 108 6.93 34.88 13.48
CA VAL A 108 6.25 35.88 14.30
C VAL A 108 4.77 35.51 14.27
N ALA A 109 4.23 35.04 15.39
CA ALA A 109 2.80 34.76 15.47
C ALA A 109 2.02 36.09 15.43
N PRO A 110 0.83 36.14 14.81
CA PRO A 110 0.00 37.35 14.81
C PRO A 110 -0.27 37.80 16.26
N GLY A 111 0.20 39.00 16.62
CA GLY A 111 0.05 39.56 17.97
C GLY A 111 1.15 39.21 18.97
N GLU A 112 2.18 38.44 18.59
CA GLU A 112 3.37 38.22 19.41
C GLU A 112 4.51 39.16 18.99
N LEU A 113 5.18 39.78 19.98
CA LEU A 113 6.36 40.63 19.76
C LEU A 113 7.67 39.82 19.70
N GLU A 114 7.64 38.54 20.11
CA GLU A 114 8.82 37.69 20.20
C GLU A 114 8.91 36.70 19.04
N HIS A 115 10.10 36.59 18.44
CA HIS A 115 10.41 35.57 17.46
C HIS A 115 10.46 34.19 18.13
N ARG A 116 9.59 33.28 17.71
CA ARG A 116 9.67 31.86 18.10
C ARG A 116 10.28 31.05 16.97
N VAL A 117 11.30 30.27 17.30
CA VAL A 117 11.88 29.31 16.37
C VAL A 117 10.96 28.09 16.30
N ARG A 118 10.38 27.86 15.12
CA ARG A 118 9.68 26.63 14.76
C ARG A 118 10.58 25.76 13.91
N TRP A 119 10.23 24.48 13.78
CA TRP A 119 10.95 23.54 12.93
C TRP A 119 9.97 22.91 11.94
N GLY A 120 10.46 22.69 10.72
CA GLY A 120 9.67 22.07 9.66
C GLY A 120 10.55 21.34 8.66
N LEU A 121 9.94 20.51 7.83
CA LEU A 121 10.61 19.92 6.68
C LEU A 121 11.00 21.03 5.69
N LYS A 122 12.11 20.85 4.98
CA LYS A 122 12.50 21.76 3.90
C LYS A 122 11.40 21.84 2.85
N LYS A 123 11.13 23.05 2.36
CA LYS A 123 10.03 23.31 1.41
C LYS A 123 10.15 22.46 0.13
N ASP A 124 11.36 22.34 -0.43
CA ASP A 124 11.58 21.54 -1.64
C ASP A 124 11.19 20.05 -1.44
N LEU A 125 11.40 19.50 -0.24
CA LEU A 125 11.00 18.13 0.05
C LEU A 125 9.48 18.01 0.24
N ILE A 126 8.87 18.99 0.89
CA ILE A 126 7.39 19.08 1.00
C ILE A 126 6.76 19.10 -0.38
N ASP A 127 7.24 19.97 -1.26
CA ASP A 127 6.71 20.10 -2.62
C ASP A 127 6.86 18.79 -3.38
N ARG A 128 8.00 18.08 -3.24
CA ARG A 128 8.18 16.75 -3.85
C ARG A 128 7.22 15.69 -3.29
N TRP A 129 7.05 15.64 -1.97
CA TRP A 129 6.12 14.69 -1.33
C TRP A 129 4.67 14.97 -1.72
N LEU A 130 4.26 16.24 -1.80
CA LEU A 130 2.92 16.63 -2.25
C LEU A 130 2.64 16.19 -3.69
N HIS A 131 3.60 16.40 -4.60
CA HIS A 131 3.46 15.95 -6.00
C HIS A 131 3.38 14.42 -6.08
N LEU A 132 4.26 13.72 -5.37
CA LEU A 132 4.27 12.25 -5.33
C LEU A 132 2.94 11.71 -4.79
N GLU A 133 2.48 12.21 -3.65
CA GLU A 133 1.21 11.85 -3.03
C GLU A 133 0.03 12.11 -3.99
N SER A 134 0.01 13.27 -4.63
CA SER A 134 -1.02 13.63 -5.61
C SER A 134 -1.08 12.64 -6.77
N PHE A 135 0.08 12.25 -7.32
CA PHE A 135 0.14 11.31 -8.43
C PHE A 135 -0.20 9.88 -8.02
N LEU A 136 0.23 9.42 -6.84
CA LEU A 136 -0.14 8.12 -6.30
C LEU A 136 -1.64 8.04 -6.01
N CYS A 137 -2.22 9.06 -5.38
CA CYS A 137 -3.67 9.14 -5.12
C CYS A 137 -4.48 9.20 -6.41
N LEU A 138 -4.03 9.96 -7.41
CA LEU A 138 -4.66 9.97 -8.74
C LEU A 138 -4.61 8.59 -9.40
N THR A 139 -3.44 7.95 -9.36
CA THR A 139 -3.22 6.60 -9.91
C THR A 139 -4.16 5.58 -9.25
N LEU A 140 -4.19 5.55 -7.92
CA LEU A 140 -5.07 4.67 -7.14
C LEU A 140 -6.54 4.89 -7.48
N ARG A 141 -6.99 6.15 -7.50
CA ARG A 141 -8.38 6.49 -7.83
C ARG A 141 -8.77 5.96 -9.21
N VAL A 142 -7.94 6.20 -10.23
CA VAL A 142 -8.22 5.73 -11.59
C VAL A 142 -8.21 4.20 -11.67
N MET A 143 -7.31 3.52 -10.95
CA MET A 143 -7.32 2.06 -10.90
C MET A 143 -8.60 1.50 -10.27
N ILE A 144 -9.06 2.09 -9.16
CA ILE A 144 -10.32 1.72 -8.51
C ILE A 144 -11.49 1.90 -9.50
N ASP A 145 -11.53 3.02 -10.22
CA ASP A 145 -12.54 3.28 -11.25
C ASP A 145 -12.48 2.23 -12.38
N LEU A 146 -11.28 1.86 -12.84
CA LEU A 146 -11.08 0.81 -13.85
C LEU A 146 -11.52 -0.58 -13.36
N TYR A 147 -11.44 -0.82 -12.04
CA TYR A 147 -11.94 -2.02 -11.40
C TYR A 147 -13.45 -1.99 -11.12
N GLY A 148 -14.14 -0.88 -11.40
CA GLY A 148 -15.59 -0.75 -11.21
C GLY A 148 -16.00 0.06 -9.97
N GLY A 149 -15.12 0.93 -9.48
CA GLY A 149 -15.43 1.98 -8.50
C GLY A 149 -15.32 1.57 -7.03
N ARG A 150 -15.11 0.28 -6.73
CA ARG A 150 -14.88 -0.23 -5.38
C ARG A 150 -14.11 -1.55 -5.40
N ILE A 151 -13.20 -1.74 -4.44
CA ILE A 151 -12.43 -2.98 -4.28
C ILE A 151 -13.32 -4.11 -3.76
N ALA A 152 -13.95 -3.91 -2.60
CA ALA A 152 -14.95 -4.79 -2.01
C ALA A 152 -15.76 -4.01 -0.95
N GLU A 153 -16.92 -4.53 -0.55
CA GLU A 153 -17.70 -3.95 0.53
C GLU A 153 -16.95 -4.06 1.86
N GLY A 154 -16.92 -2.98 2.63
CA GLY A 154 -16.23 -2.93 3.92
C GLY A 154 -14.71 -2.71 3.85
N VAL A 155 -14.10 -2.64 2.66
CA VAL A 155 -12.68 -2.28 2.52
C VAL A 155 -12.52 -0.75 2.60
N TYR A 156 -11.71 -0.26 3.54
CA TYR A 156 -11.44 1.15 3.76
C TYR A 156 -10.09 1.56 3.15
N GLY A 157 -10.05 2.74 2.54
CA GLY A 157 -8.80 3.36 2.13
C GLY A 157 -7.97 3.82 3.34
N PHE A 158 -6.66 3.89 3.18
CA PHE A 158 -5.76 4.44 4.19
C PHE A 158 -5.78 5.98 4.15
N LEU A 159 -5.46 6.62 5.29
CA LEU A 159 -5.32 8.07 5.36
C LEU A 159 -4.17 8.56 4.47
N SER A 160 -4.42 9.64 3.73
CA SER A 160 -3.40 10.25 2.86
C SER A 160 -2.19 10.72 3.68
N PRO A 161 -0.93 10.56 3.21
CA PRO A 161 0.26 11.00 3.92
C PRO A 161 0.21 12.45 4.45
N ILE A 162 -0.44 13.38 3.73
CA ILE A 162 -0.60 14.77 4.15
C ILE A 162 -1.33 14.93 5.48
N SER A 163 -2.20 13.98 5.84
CA SER A 163 -2.91 13.97 7.13
C SER A 163 -1.98 13.83 8.35
N TYR A 164 -0.73 13.43 8.11
CA TYR A 164 0.33 13.37 9.13
C TYR A 164 1.11 14.68 9.27
N CYS A 165 0.60 15.79 8.73
CA CYS A 165 1.05 17.16 9.01
C CYS A 165 2.47 17.53 8.56
N TYR A 166 3.09 16.81 7.60
CA TYR A 166 4.44 17.16 7.12
C TYR A 166 4.54 18.55 6.45
N THR A 167 3.40 19.14 6.08
CA THR A 167 3.29 20.46 5.45
C THR A 167 3.22 21.62 6.44
N GLU A 168 2.87 21.36 7.72
CA GLU A 168 2.50 22.43 8.66
C GLU A 168 3.69 23.25 9.19
N ARG A 169 4.91 22.71 9.12
CA ARG A 169 6.19 23.41 9.42
C ARG A 169 6.18 24.23 10.73
N ASN A 170 5.47 23.77 11.76
CA ASN A 170 5.17 24.52 12.99
C ASN A 170 5.67 23.82 14.28
N ALA A 171 6.52 22.79 14.15
CA ALA A 171 6.93 21.98 15.29
C ALA A 171 7.75 22.79 16.31
N ASN A 172 7.54 22.51 17.60
CA ASN A 172 8.23 23.19 18.71
C ASN A 172 9.74 22.88 18.79
N SER A 173 10.18 21.75 18.22
CA SER A 173 11.56 21.29 18.30
C SER A 173 11.97 20.55 17.03
N ARG A 174 13.29 20.48 16.79
CA ARG A 174 13.86 19.68 15.69
C ARG A 174 13.45 18.22 15.79
N SER A 175 13.45 17.63 16.99
CA SER A 175 13.07 16.23 17.19
C SER A 175 11.60 15.96 16.85
N ALA A 176 10.70 16.87 17.20
CA ALA A 176 9.28 16.77 16.85
C ALA A 176 9.09 16.86 15.33
N ALA A 177 9.77 17.80 14.65
CA ALA A 177 9.73 17.90 13.19
C ALA A 177 10.25 16.62 12.51
N VAL A 178 11.33 16.03 13.01
CA VAL A 178 11.87 14.74 12.52
C VAL A 178 10.84 13.63 12.68
N GLN A 179 10.18 13.53 13.84
CA GLN A 179 9.16 12.50 14.09
C GLN A 179 7.94 12.65 13.18
N ILE A 180 7.46 13.88 12.98
CA ILE A 180 6.38 14.18 12.03
C ILE A 180 6.77 13.72 10.64
N ALA A 181 7.96 14.13 10.16
CA ALA A 181 8.44 13.76 8.84
C ALA A 181 8.55 12.24 8.64
N LEU A 182 9.11 11.51 9.61
CA LEU A 182 9.23 10.04 9.52
C LEU A 182 7.87 9.35 9.51
N ARG A 183 6.92 9.79 10.36
CA ARG A 183 5.55 9.25 10.36
C ARG A 183 4.84 9.52 9.04
N SER A 184 4.99 10.72 8.49
CA SER A 184 4.43 11.06 7.18
C SER A 184 5.07 10.28 6.03
N ARG A 185 6.39 10.05 6.06
CA ARG A 185 7.08 9.16 5.13
C ARG A 185 6.49 7.75 5.19
N ASP A 186 6.31 7.21 6.40
CA ASP A 186 5.78 5.85 6.59
C ASP A 186 4.31 5.73 6.17
N ALA A 187 3.56 6.82 6.16
CA ALA A 187 2.20 6.86 5.63
C ALA A 187 2.12 6.67 4.10
N PHE A 188 3.23 6.77 3.36
CA PHE A 188 3.26 6.37 1.95
C PHE A 188 3.17 4.85 1.77
N LEU A 189 3.59 4.06 2.77
CA LEU A 189 3.64 2.60 2.67
C LEU A 189 2.26 1.98 2.39
N PRO A 190 1.19 2.32 3.13
CA PRO A 190 -0.11 1.74 2.85
C PRO A 190 -0.74 2.27 1.56
N LEU A 191 -0.37 3.48 1.11
CA LEU A 191 -0.78 4.00 -0.20
C LEU A 191 -0.13 3.18 -1.33
N MET A 192 1.18 2.91 -1.23
CA MET A 192 1.90 2.03 -2.15
C MET A 192 1.31 0.62 -2.17
N ALA A 193 1.00 0.07 -1.00
CA ALA A 193 0.40 -1.25 -0.87
C ALA A 193 -1.02 -1.34 -1.47
N GLN A 194 -1.83 -0.26 -1.35
CA GLN A 194 -3.13 -0.18 -2.02
C GLN A 194 -2.98 -0.18 -3.55
N ILE A 195 -1.99 0.53 -4.08
CA ILE A 195 -1.72 0.53 -5.52
C ILE A 195 -1.27 -0.87 -5.96
N THR A 196 -0.38 -1.51 -5.20
CA THR A 196 0.08 -2.89 -5.42
C THR A 196 -1.10 -3.87 -5.49
N LEU A 197 -2.06 -3.75 -4.55
CA LEU A 197 -3.29 -4.54 -4.55
C LEU A 197 -4.08 -4.34 -5.85
N MET A 198 -4.20 -3.10 -6.31
CA MET A 198 -4.92 -2.78 -7.53
C MET A 198 -4.24 -3.31 -8.79
N PHE A 199 -2.90 -3.32 -8.84
CA PHE A 199 -2.15 -3.98 -9.90
C PHE A 199 -2.55 -5.45 -10.00
N ILE A 200 -2.49 -6.18 -8.88
CA ILE A 200 -2.84 -7.61 -8.81
C ILE A 200 -4.29 -7.84 -9.26
N LEU A 201 -5.23 -7.04 -8.76
CA LEU A 201 -6.66 -7.17 -9.07
C LEU A 201 -6.96 -6.87 -10.55
N LEU A 202 -6.34 -5.84 -11.11
CA LEU A 202 -6.53 -5.46 -12.51
C LEU A 202 -5.87 -6.46 -13.46
N ASP A 203 -4.69 -6.98 -13.12
CA ASP A 203 -4.04 -8.07 -13.87
C ASP A 203 -4.88 -9.35 -13.83
N ALA A 204 -5.46 -9.68 -12.68
CA ALA A 204 -6.34 -10.84 -12.56
C ALA A 204 -7.63 -10.71 -13.39
N ARG A 205 -8.21 -9.49 -13.47
CA ARG A 205 -9.49 -9.24 -14.14
C ARG A 205 -9.38 -8.95 -15.64
N ASN A 206 -8.38 -8.17 -16.06
CA ASN A 206 -8.22 -7.74 -17.44
C ASN A 206 -6.76 -7.49 -17.81
N PRO A 207 -5.95 -8.56 -17.97
CA PRO A 207 -4.49 -8.44 -18.09
C PRO A 207 -4.01 -7.67 -19.33
N LYS A 208 -4.83 -7.49 -20.37
CA LYS A 208 -4.36 -7.02 -21.67
C LYS A 208 -4.43 -5.51 -21.90
N HIS A 209 -5.20 -4.74 -21.11
CA HIS A 209 -5.50 -3.34 -21.48
C HIS A 209 -5.68 -2.34 -20.32
N TRP A 210 -5.56 -2.75 -19.06
CA TRP A 210 -5.80 -1.81 -17.97
C TRP A 210 -4.70 -0.75 -17.86
N ARG A 211 -3.45 -1.08 -18.21
CA ARG A 211 -2.30 -0.15 -18.23
C ARG A 211 -2.49 1.00 -19.22
N ASP A 212 -2.84 0.70 -20.47
CA ASP A 212 -3.13 1.72 -21.50
C ASP A 212 -4.28 2.65 -21.07
N ARG A 213 -5.33 2.07 -20.47
CA ARG A 213 -6.49 2.84 -19.99
C ARG A 213 -6.14 3.69 -18.78
N LEU A 214 -5.27 3.20 -17.89
CA LEU A 214 -4.76 3.97 -16.76
C LEU A 214 -3.94 5.16 -17.25
N GLN A 215 -3.04 4.94 -18.22
CA GLN A 215 -2.26 6.01 -18.83
C GLN A 215 -3.17 7.05 -19.51
N GLY A 216 -4.13 6.61 -20.33
CA GLY A 216 -5.05 7.50 -21.03
C GLY A 216 -5.95 8.33 -20.09
N ARG A 217 -6.29 7.79 -18.90
CA ARG A 217 -7.13 8.48 -17.91
C ARG A 217 -6.35 9.37 -16.95
N THR A 218 -5.14 8.97 -16.57
CA THR A 218 -4.28 9.77 -15.67
C THR A 218 -3.60 10.91 -16.41
N GLN A 219 -3.39 10.76 -17.73
CA GLN A 219 -2.58 11.66 -18.56
C GLN A 219 -1.16 11.87 -18.01
N LEU A 220 -0.68 10.95 -17.16
CA LEU A 220 0.69 10.99 -16.66
C LEU A 220 1.65 10.53 -17.77
N HIS A 221 2.86 11.07 -17.73
CA HIS A 221 3.92 10.71 -18.66
C HIS A 221 4.20 9.20 -18.59
N TRP A 222 4.50 8.54 -19.72
CA TRP A 222 4.71 7.07 -19.75
C TRP A 222 5.80 6.60 -18.78
N GLN A 223 6.83 7.42 -18.55
CA GLN A 223 7.88 7.15 -17.57
C GLN A 223 7.34 6.92 -16.16
N TRP A 224 6.25 7.60 -15.75
CA TRP A 224 5.61 7.38 -14.45
C TRP A 224 5.17 5.93 -14.26
N MET A 225 4.55 5.36 -15.30
CA MET A 225 4.09 3.97 -15.25
C MET A 225 5.25 2.98 -15.16
N MET A 226 6.30 3.22 -15.94
CA MET A 226 7.52 2.40 -15.89
C MET A 226 8.23 2.50 -14.55
N ASP A 227 8.34 3.70 -13.97
CA ASP A 227 8.95 3.89 -12.66
C ASP A 227 8.11 3.23 -11.56
N LEU A 228 6.78 3.30 -11.65
CA LEU A 228 5.88 2.63 -10.71
C LEU A 228 6.01 1.10 -10.81
N GLU A 229 6.12 0.55 -12.01
CA GLU A 229 6.31 -0.89 -12.26
C GLU A 229 7.67 -1.40 -11.79
N CYS A 230 8.73 -0.60 -11.95
CA CYS A 230 10.08 -0.93 -11.52
C CYS A 230 10.33 -0.66 -10.02
N SER A 231 9.33 -0.17 -9.28
CA SER A 231 9.43 0.18 -7.87
C SER A 231 8.84 -0.90 -6.95
N ALA A 232 8.91 -0.66 -5.64
CA ALA A 232 8.31 -1.55 -4.63
C ALA A 232 6.80 -1.80 -4.82
N VAL A 233 6.12 -0.98 -5.62
CA VAL A 233 4.69 -1.13 -5.94
C VAL A 233 4.43 -2.19 -7.03
N GLY A 234 5.33 -2.29 -8.02
CA GLY A 234 5.19 -3.20 -9.15
C GLY A 234 6.03 -4.47 -9.04
N ASP A 235 7.07 -4.44 -8.20
CA ASP A 235 7.99 -5.56 -8.02
C ASP A 235 7.41 -6.64 -7.10
N MET A 236 6.76 -7.62 -7.72
CA MET A 236 6.21 -8.79 -7.03
C MET A 236 7.28 -9.77 -6.53
N ALA A 237 8.58 -9.54 -6.84
CA ALA A 237 9.68 -10.34 -6.30
C ALA A 237 10.10 -9.91 -4.90
N ILE A 238 9.62 -8.75 -4.41
CA ILE A 238 9.90 -8.28 -3.05
C ILE A 238 9.16 -9.11 -2.01
N ASP A 239 9.84 -9.31 -0.88
CA ASP A 239 9.25 -9.91 0.31
C ASP A 239 8.22 -8.97 0.94
N HIS A 240 6.96 -9.40 0.94
CA HIS A 240 5.84 -8.69 1.55
C HIS A 240 5.51 -9.26 2.94
N LEU A 241 4.78 -8.52 3.78
CA LEU A 241 4.36 -9.00 5.11
C LEU A 241 3.61 -10.35 5.00
N GLY A 242 2.81 -10.52 3.95
CA GLY A 242 2.16 -11.78 3.58
C GLY A 242 0.91 -12.10 4.40
N GLY A 243 0.08 -13.02 3.88
CA GLY A 243 -1.17 -13.49 4.49
C GLY A 243 -2.15 -14.05 3.45
N ASN A 244 -3.25 -14.65 3.91
CA ASN A 244 -4.32 -15.18 3.05
C ASN A 244 -5.54 -14.26 3.09
N ILE A 245 -5.96 -13.74 1.92
CA ILE A 245 -7.20 -12.97 1.78
C ILE A 245 -7.98 -13.47 0.58
N ASP A 246 -9.26 -13.73 0.82
CA ASP A 246 -10.25 -13.95 -0.22
C ASP A 246 -10.84 -12.59 -0.64
N LEU A 247 -10.46 -12.12 -1.83
CA LEU A 247 -10.93 -10.85 -2.39
C LEU A 247 -12.26 -11.00 -3.18
N THR A 248 -12.94 -12.15 -3.09
CA THR A 248 -14.13 -12.48 -3.89
C THR A 248 -15.46 -12.48 -3.15
N LEU A 249 -15.54 -11.69 -2.07
CA LEU A 249 -16.74 -11.49 -1.22
C LEU A 249 -17.94 -10.81 -1.91
N ALA A 250 -18.15 -11.04 -3.22
CA ALA A 250 -19.39 -10.77 -3.93
C ALA A 250 -20.35 -11.99 -3.97
N LYS A 251 -19.92 -13.20 -3.58
CA LYS A 251 -20.84 -14.34 -3.39
C LYS A 251 -21.23 -14.46 -1.92
N LYS A 252 -22.54 -14.49 -1.63
CA LYS A 252 -23.05 -14.86 -0.30
C LYS A 252 -22.51 -16.25 0.05
N HIS A 253 -21.53 -16.32 0.96
CA HIS A 253 -20.98 -17.55 1.54
C HIS A 253 -21.98 -18.22 2.49
N ALA A 254 -23.22 -18.49 2.04
CA ALA A 254 -24.20 -19.17 2.88
C ALA A 254 -23.89 -20.67 3.02
N ASP A 255 -23.20 -21.28 2.04
CA ASP A 255 -23.17 -22.73 1.89
C ASP A 255 -21.78 -23.37 1.72
N TYR A 256 -20.68 -22.62 1.87
CA TYR A 256 -19.33 -23.18 1.70
C TYR A 256 -18.57 -23.17 3.03
N TYR A 257 -18.55 -24.33 3.70
CA TYR A 257 -17.52 -24.65 4.67
C TYR A 257 -16.26 -25.06 3.90
N LEU A 258 -15.15 -24.39 4.17
CA LEU A 258 -13.83 -24.90 3.79
C LEU A 258 -13.58 -26.18 4.61
N PRO A 259 -13.18 -27.31 3.99
CA PRO A 259 -12.80 -28.52 4.71
C PRO A 259 -11.53 -28.32 5.54
#